data_AF-A0A4Q3NCP5-F1
#
_entry.id   AF-A0A4Q3NCP5-F1
#
_cell.length_a   1.000
_cell.length_b   1.000
_cell.length_c   1.000
_cell.angle_alpha   90.00
_cell.angle_beta   90.00
_cell.angle_gamma   90.00
#
_symmetry.space_group_name_H-M   'P 1'
#
loop_
_entity.id
_entity.type
_entity.pdbx_description
1 polymer ?
#
loop_
_entity_poly.entity_id
_entity_poly.type
_entity_poly.pdbx_seq_one_letter_code
_entity_poly.pdbx_strand_id
1 'polypeptide(L)'
;MKQSLRKTSSHLRLAYKYGETSDNLAGRNFALEIQGRELTLYIDLVPNFQTRNKAAASYREGLNLIDNHHKLKYLQCSDNLMRSRLVRAWERVEQPRLRMCLDLGQRGQFLYAVLPHSLFAGGIQFDVMEHVELPQAPQRPRADSGQHDSPRSPA
;
A
#
# COMPACT_ATOMS: atom_id res chain seq x y z
N MET A 1 0.59 -13.38 12.23
CA MET A 1 -0.39 -12.63 13.05
C MET A 1 -0.68 -11.29 12.39
N LYS A 2 -1.95 -10.83 12.31
CA LYS A 2 -2.30 -9.50 11.79
C LYS A 2 -2.87 -8.63 12.92
N GLN A 3 -2.37 -7.41 13.06
CA GLN A 3 -2.80 -6.47 14.10
C GLN A 3 -3.03 -5.06 13.53
N SER A 4 -3.99 -4.33 14.09
CA SER A 4 -4.28 -2.95 13.71
C SER A 4 -3.30 -2.00 14.41
N LEU A 5 -2.55 -1.21 13.63
CA LEU A 5 -1.76 -0.11 14.17
C LEU A 5 -2.62 1.15 14.32
N ARG A 6 -3.45 1.46 13.33
CA ARG A 6 -4.38 2.61 13.36
C ARG A 6 -5.56 2.35 12.42
N LYS A 7 -6.80 2.58 12.89
CA LYS A 7 -8.00 2.43 12.05
C LYS A 7 -8.35 3.72 11.29
N THR A 8 -8.22 4.86 11.96
CA THR A 8 -8.58 6.17 11.42
C THR A 8 -7.57 6.68 10.40
N SER A 9 -8.01 7.69 9.64
CA SER A 9 -7.19 8.38 8.67
C SER A 9 -5.94 9.03 9.30
N SER A 10 -4.86 9.09 8.53
CA SER A 10 -3.66 9.88 8.81
C SER A 10 -3.12 10.45 7.51
N HIS A 11 -2.65 11.70 7.56
CA HIS A 11 -1.97 12.33 6.44
C HIS A 11 -0.66 11.61 6.12
N LEU A 12 -0.37 11.51 4.84
CA LEU A 12 0.84 10.91 4.31
C LEU A 12 1.59 11.94 3.49
N ARG A 13 2.90 12.00 3.68
CA ARG A 13 3.79 12.75 2.80
C ARG A 13 4.67 11.78 2.03
N LEU A 14 4.70 11.92 0.71
CA LEU A 14 5.49 11.10 -0.20
C LEU A 14 6.55 11.98 -0.86
N ALA A 15 7.70 11.39 -1.17
CA ALA A 15 8.70 12.02 -2.03
C ALA A 15 9.21 11.01 -3.05
N TYR A 16 9.58 11.50 -4.23
CA TYR A 16 10.08 10.69 -5.34
C TYR A 16 11.54 11.04 -5.65
N LYS A 17 12.27 10.11 -6.26
CA LYS A 17 13.72 10.24 -6.53
C LYS A 17 14.10 11.48 -7.37
N TYR A 18 13.21 11.95 -8.24
CA TYR A 18 13.44 13.07 -9.16
C TYR A 18 12.22 13.99 -9.30
N GLY A 19 11.36 14.05 -8.29
CA GLY A 19 10.04 14.69 -8.41
C GLY A 19 9.59 15.43 -7.17
N GLU A 20 8.42 16.05 -7.31
CA GLU A 20 7.77 16.83 -6.26
C GLU A 20 7.29 15.96 -5.10
N THR A 21 7.22 16.55 -3.91
CA THR A 21 6.59 15.90 -2.76
C THR A 21 5.07 15.92 -2.91
N SER A 22 4.40 14.86 -2.47
CA SER A 22 2.95 14.79 -2.34
C SER A 22 2.59 14.81 -0.86
N ASP A 23 1.60 15.60 -0.46
CA ASP A 23 1.16 15.71 0.93
C ASP A 23 -0.37 15.78 1.10
N ASN A 24 -1.12 15.55 0.02
CA ASN A 24 -2.59 15.54 0.02
C ASN A 24 -3.18 14.13 0.14
N LEU A 25 -2.34 13.09 0.20
CA LEU A 25 -2.78 11.72 0.41
C LEU A 25 -3.07 11.43 1.88
N ALA A 26 -4.09 10.62 2.11
CA ALA A 26 -4.40 10.09 3.43
C ALA A 26 -4.46 8.56 3.40
N GLY A 27 -3.79 7.94 4.37
CA GLY A 27 -3.87 6.50 4.61
C GLY A 27 -4.88 6.19 5.71
N ARG A 28 -5.59 5.08 5.59
CA ARG A 28 -6.44 4.52 6.67
C ARG A 28 -6.09 3.05 6.92
N ASN A 29 -6.70 2.47 7.96
CA ASN A 29 -6.60 1.04 8.25
C ASN A 29 -5.15 0.50 8.23
N PHE A 30 -4.23 1.24 8.85
CA PHE A 30 -2.84 0.81 9.03
C PHE A 30 -2.81 -0.51 9.80
N ALA A 31 -2.44 -1.58 9.11
CA ALA A 31 -2.41 -2.93 9.66
C ALA A 31 -1.01 -3.52 9.48
N LEU A 32 -0.52 -4.21 10.51
CA LEU A 32 0.76 -4.90 10.47
C LEU A 32 0.51 -6.40 10.48
N GLU A 33 1.03 -7.07 9.47
CA GLU A 33 1.13 -8.52 9.43
C GLU A 33 2.55 -8.94 9.80
N ILE A 34 2.66 -9.93 10.68
CA ILE A 34 3.93 -10.46 11.18
C ILE A 34 3.99 -11.94 10.80
N GLN A 35 5.00 -12.31 10.02
CA GLN A 35 5.29 -13.68 9.59
C GLN A 35 6.78 -13.98 9.83
N GLY A 36 7.09 -14.63 10.95
CA GLY A 36 8.49 -14.84 11.36
C GLY A 36 9.20 -13.49 11.54
N ARG A 37 10.21 -13.24 10.71
CA ARG A 37 11.00 -11.99 10.71
C ARG A 37 10.44 -10.90 9.79
N GLU A 38 9.47 -11.24 8.96
CA GLU A 38 8.87 -10.32 7.98
C GLU A 38 7.68 -9.59 8.62
N LEU A 39 7.77 -8.26 8.64
CA LEU A 39 6.71 -7.36 9.07
C LEU A 39 6.17 -6.65 7.82
N THR A 40 4.91 -6.85 7.46
CA THR A 40 4.28 -6.17 6.33
C THR A 40 3.25 -5.16 6.82
N LEU A 41 3.54 -3.88 6.64
CA LEU A 41 2.65 -2.76 6.91
C LEU A 41 1.72 -2.55 5.70
N TYR A 42 0.41 -2.71 5.89
CA TYR A 42 -0.61 -2.38 4.90
C TYR A 42 -1.21 -1.00 5.19
N ILE A 43 -1.33 -0.18 4.15
CA ILE A 43 -1.93 1.15 4.20
C ILE A 43 -3.00 1.24 3.12
N ASP A 44 -4.25 1.49 3.52
CA ASP A 44 -5.36 1.64 2.59
C ASP A 44 -5.44 3.10 2.09
N LEU A 45 -5.29 3.27 0.78
CA LEU A 45 -5.35 4.52 0.05
C LEU A 45 -6.61 4.66 -0.81
N VAL A 46 -7.51 3.66 -0.80
CA VAL A 46 -8.77 3.67 -1.57
C VAL A 46 -9.61 4.93 -1.35
N PRO A 47 -9.73 5.51 -0.13
CA PRO A 47 -10.50 6.74 0.08
C PRO A 47 -10.12 7.91 -0.81
N ASN A 48 -8.84 8.02 -1.19
CA ASN A 48 -8.36 9.12 -2.02
C ASN A 48 -9.01 9.12 -3.42
N PHE A 49 -9.56 7.98 -3.84
CA PHE A 49 -10.25 7.83 -5.13
C PHE A 49 -11.79 7.87 -5.03
N GLN A 50 -12.35 7.92 -3.81
CA GLN A 50 -13.79 7.91 -3.57
C GLN A 50 -14.41 9.33 -3.52
N THR A 51 -13.60 10.35 -3.82
CA THR A 51 -14.10 11.73 -3.95
C THR A 51 -14.98 11.88 -5.20
N ARG A 52 -16.04 12.68 -5.07
CA ARG A 52 -16.88 13.08 -6.21
C ARG A 52 -16.14 14.01 -7.17
N ASN A 53 -15.21 14.80 -6.64
CA ASN A 53 -14.42 15.75 -7.42
C ASN A 53 -13.07 15.12 -7.84
N LYS A 54 -12.96 14.72 -9.12
CA LYS A 54 -11.72 14.17 -9.68
C LYS A 54 -10.60 15.21 -9.86
N ALA A 55 -10.91 16.50 -9.75
CA ALA A 55 -9.90 17.56 -9.71
C ALA A 55 -9.31 17.76 -8.29
N ALA A 56 -9.82 17.07 -7.27
CA ALA A 56 -9.28 17.15 -5.92
C ALA A 56 -7.81 16.73 -5.89
N ALA A 57 -7.01 17.40 -5.05
CA ALA A 57 -5.57 17.13 -4.93
C ALA A 57 -5.28 15.67 -4.58
N SER A 58 -6.01 15.09 -3.62
CA SER A 58 -5.88 13.68 -3.22
C SER A 58 -6.12 12.69 -4.36
N TYR A 59 -7.08 12.98 -5.25
CA TYR A 59 -7.34 12.13 -6.43
C TYR A 59 -6.18 12.19 -7.41
N ARG A 60 -5.72 13.40 -7.75
CA ARG A 60 -4.62 13.61 -8.71
C ARG A 60 -3.30 13.06 -8.19
N GLU A 61 -2.99 13.28 -6.92
CA GLU A 61 -1.79 12.71 -6.29
C GLU A 61 -1.87 11.18 -6.21
N GLY A 62 -3.06 10.62 -6.01
CA GLY A 62 -3.26 9.17 -6.05
C GLY A 62 -2.98 8.58 -7.43
N LEU A 63 -3.37 9.27 -8.51
CA LEU A 63 -3.00 8.90 -9.87
C LEU A 63 -1.50 9.05 -10.12
N ASN A 64 -0.91 10.17 -9.67
CA ASN A 64 0.52 10.40 -9.79
C ASN A 64 1.35 9.32 -9.08
N LEU A 65 0.87 8.84 -7.92
CA LEU A 65 1.47 7.71 -7.21
C LEU A 65 1.43 6.44 -8.06
N ILE A 66 0.32 6.13 -8.75
CA ILE A 66 0.23 4.96 -9.63
C ILE A 66 1.27 5.04 -10.74
N ASP A 67 1.38 6.19 -11.41
CA ASP A 67 2.28 6.35 -12.55
C ASP A 67 3.76 6.38 -12.14
N ASN A 68 4.05 6.90 -10.93
CA ASN A 68 5.42 7.12 -10.45
C ASN A 68 5.81 6.25 -9.26
N HIS A 69 5.07 5.17 -8.98
CA HIS A 69 5.26 4.32 -7.81
C HIS A 69 6.70 3.77 -7.69
N HIS A 70 7.29 3.37 -8.83
CA HIS A 70 8.67 2.88 -8.94
C HIS A 70 9.74 3.94 -8.59
N LYS A 71 9.38 5.22 -8.60
CA LYS A 71 10.26 6.34 -8.21
C LYS A 71 10.08 6.75 -6.75
N LEU A 72 9.20 6.11 -5.99
CA LEU A 72 8.96 6.44 -4.58
C LEU A 72 10.26 6.32 -3.80
N LYS A 73 10.64 7.38 -3.09
CA LYS A 73 11.86 7.47 -2.28
C LYS A 73 11.56 7.24 -0.81
N TYR A 74 10.54 7.90 -0.29
CA TYR A 74 10.08 7.67 1.07
C TYR A 74 8.59 7.99 1.23
N LEU A 75 8.01 7.44 2.29
CA LEU A 75 6.68 7.81 2.80
C LEU A 75 6.78 8.18 4.28
N GLN A 76 6.26 9.34 4.65
CA GLN A 76 6.17 9.81 6.02
C GLN A 76 4.72 9.76 6.50
N CYS A 77 4.54 9.33 7.74
CA CYS A 77 3.29 9.40 8.49
C CYS A 77 3.58 10.10 9.82
N SER A 78 3.02 11.29 10.03
CA SER A 78 3.24 12.09 11.25
C SER A 78 2.48 11.56 12.48
N ASP A 79 1.90 10.35 12.40
CA ASP A 79 1.09 9.79 13.46
C ASP A 79 1.90 9.06 14.55
N ASN A 80 1.89 9.61 15.76
CA ASN A 80 2.61 9.06 16.91
C ASN A 80 2.06 7.73 17.42
N LEU A 81 0.76 7.47 17.25
CA LEU A 81 0.15 6.21 17.67
C LEU A 81 0.60 5.07 16.74
N MET A 82 0.57 5.31 15.43
CA MET A 82 1.09 4.40 14.41
C MET A 82 2.56 4.07 14.69
N ARG A 83 3.40 5.10 14.85
CA ARG A 83 4.83 4.96 15.18
C ARG A 83 5.04 4.09 16.43
N SER A 84 4.42 4.47 17.55
CA SER A 84 4.60 3.77 18.83
C SER A 84 4.21 2.30 18.76
N ARG A 85 3.12 1.97 18.05
CA ARG A 85 2.67 0.59 17.88
C ARG A 85 3.55 -0.22 16.94
N LEU A 86 4.07 0.40 15.87
CA LEU A 86 5.01 -0.26 14.98
C LEU A 86 6.32 -0.57 15.69
N VAL A 87 6.90 0.39 16.42
CA VAL A 87 8.16 0.20 17.17
C VAL A 87 8.01 -0.94 18.19
N ARG A 88 6.91 -0.98 18.94
CA ARG A 88 6.64 -2.10 19.88
C ARG A 88 6.53 -3.45 19.18
N ALA A 89 6.04 -3.50 17.95
CA ALA A 89 5.97 -4.74 17.18
C ALA A 89 7.34 -5.14 16.62
N TRP A 90 8.11 -4.16 16.16
CA TRP A 90 9.47 -4.30 15.65
C TRP A 90 10.42 -4.89 16.70
N GLU A 91 10.38 -4.35 17.93
CA GLU A 91 11.23 -4.80 19.05
C GLU A 91 10.97 -6.25 19.50
N ARG A 92 9.79 -6.81 19.17
CA ARG A 92 9.42 -8.19 19.54
C ARG A 92 9.91 -9.24 18.56
N VAL A 93 10.43 -8.82 17.42
CA VAL A 93 10.86 -9.71 16.35
C VAL A 93 12.37 -9.64 16.25
N GLU A 94 13.04 -10.78 16.29
CA GLU A 94 14.49 -10.86 16.11
C GLU A 94 14.87 -10.61 14.65
N GLN A 95 15.79 -9.66 14.41
CA GLN A 95 16.25 -9.27 13.06
C GLN A 95 15.07 -8.96 12.10
N PRO A 96 14.21 -7.98 12.45
CA PRO A 96 13.00 -7.70 11.69
C PRO A 96 13.31 -7.10 10.32
N ARG A 97 12.49 -7.44 9.34
CA ARG A 97 12.48 -6.85 7.99
C ARG A 97 11.13 -6.19 7.76
N LEU A 98 11.13 -4.91 7.37
CA LEU A 98 9.88 -4.19 7.11
C LEU A 98 9.58 -4.18 5.61
N ARG A 99 8.33 -4.49 5.29
CA ARG A 99 7.72 -4.21 4.00
C ARG A 99 6.55 -3.26 4.19
N MET A 100 6.29 -2.44 3.18
CA MET A 100 5.14 -1.54 3.13
C MET A 100 4.33 -1.83 1.87
N CYS A 101 3.05 -2.15 2.05
CA CYS A 101 2.08 -2.34 1.00
C CYS A 101 1.13 -1.13 0.96
N LEU A 102 1.08 -0.45 -0.16
CA LEU A 102 0.12 0.60 -0.46
C LEU A 102 -1.03 -0.03 -1.25
N ASP A 103 -2.24 -0.01 -0.68
CA ASP A 103 -3.44 -0.59 -1.30
C ASP A 103 -4.31 0.49 -1.92
N LEU A 104 -4.43 0.48 -3.25
CA LEU A 104 -5.23 1.41 -4.03
C LEU A 104 -6.52 0.75 -4.56
N GLY A 105 -6.86 -0.43 -4.03
CA GLY A 105 -8.05 -1.20 -4.38
C GLY A 105 -7.96 -1.72 -5.82
N GLN A 106 -8.99 -1.43 -6.63
CA GLN A 106 -9.04 -1.86 -8.04
C GLN A 106 -7.91 -1.29 -8.90
N ARG A 107 -7.21 -0.25 -8.43
CA ARG A 107 -6.09 0.37 -9.12
C ARG A 107 -4.76 -0.34 -8.90
N GLY A 108 -4.75 -1.35 -8.02
CA GLY A 108 -3.57 -2.17 -7.75
C GLY A 108 -3.02 -1.96 -6.34
N GLN A 109 -1.94 -2.68 -6.08
CA GLN A 109 -1.22 -2.66 -4.83
C GLN A 109 0.28 -2.58 -5.14
N PHE A 110 1.02 -1.83 -4.32
CA PHE A 110 2.47 -1.69 -4.48
C PHE A 110 3.17 -2.07 -3.19
N LEU A 111 4.10 -3.01 -3.28
CA LEU A 111 4.86 -3.52 -2.15
C LEU A 111 6.31 -3.05 -2.23
N TYR A 112 6.85 -2.61 -1.10
CA TYR A 112 8.20 -2.09 -0.99
C TYR A 112 8.90 -2.72 0.19
N ALA A 113 10.20 -3.01 0.06
CA ALA A 113 11.07 -3.17 1.21
C ALA A 113 11.46 -1.78 1.71
N VAL A 114 11.35 -1.55 3.02
CA VAL A 114 11.54 -0.22 3.60
C VAL A 114 12.39 -0.26 4.86
N LEU A 115 13.07 0.86 5.15
CA LEU A 115 13.70 1.10 6.44
C LEU A 115 12.88 2.11 7.24
N PRO A 116 12.45 1.78 8.47
CA PRO A 116 11.75 2.73 9.32
C PRO A 116 12.73 3.70 10.00
N HIS A 117 12.45 4.99 9.94
CA HIS A 117 13.16 6.04 10.66
C HIS A 117 12.17 6.87 11.49
N SER A 118 12.39 6.95 12.82
CA SER A 118 11.58 7.81 13.68
C SER A 118 11.90 9.28 13.40
N LEU A 119 10.87 10.10 13.22
CA LEU A 119 11.04 11.53 13.02
C LEU A 119 11.17 12.27 14.35
N PHE A 120 12.07 13.25 14.42
CA PHE A 120 12.33 14.03 15.63
C PHE A 120 11.07 14.75 16.16
N ALA A 121 10.25 15.30 15.25
CA ALA A 121 8.99 15.98 15.57
C ALA A 121 7.81 15.03 15.84
N GLY A 122 8.04 13.71 15.88
CA GLY A 122 7.01 12.69 15.97
C GLY A 122 6.61 12.11 14.61
N GLY A 123 6.05 10.90 14.67
CA GLY A 123 5.76 10.09 13.48
C GLY A 123 6.97 9.32 12.94
N ILE A 124 6.80 8.76 11.75
CA ILE A 124 7.72 7.79 11.16
C ILE A 124 7.86 7.99 9.67
N GLN A 125 9.07 7.81 9.17
CA GLN A 125 9.40 7.72 7.75
C GLN A 125 9.71 6.27 7.39
N PHE A 126 9.31 5.88 6.20
CA PHE A 126 9.65 4.62 5.55
C PHE A 126 10.48 4.95 4.32
N ASP A 127 11.79 4.77 4.42
CA ASP A 127 12.70 4.92 3.28
C ASP A 127 12.57 3.70 2.38
N VAL A 128 12.24 3.93 1.10
CA VAL A 128 12.07 2.86 0.11
C VAL A 128 13.44 2.39 -0.34
N MET A 129 13.71 1.11 -0.07
CA MET A 129 14.94 0.45 -0.49
C MET A 129 14.77 -0.11 -1.91
N GLU A 130 13.71 -0.88 -2.11
CA GLU A 130 13.40 -1.55 -3.36
C GLU A 130 11.89 -1.82 -3.51
N HIS A 131 11.46 -1.96 -4.76
CA HIS A 131 10.13 -2.46 -5.09
C HIS A 131 10.15 -3.99 -5.02
N VAL A 132 9.16 -4.57 -4.34
CA VAL A 132 9.03 -6.02 -4.17
C VAL A 132 7.86 -6.47 -5.03
N GLU A 133 8.09 -7.47 -5.87
CA GLU A 133 7.00 -8.09 -6.62
C GLU A 133 6.01 -8.74 -5.65
N LEU A 134 4.73 -8.40 -5.78
CA LEU A 134 3.68 -9.11 -5.08
C LEU A 134 3.62 -10.53 -5.65
N PRO A 135 3.56 -11.57 -4.80
CA PRO A 135 3.27 -12.92 -5.27
C PRO A 135 1.96 -12.86 -6.06
N GLN A 136 2.00 -13.18 -7.36
CA GLN A 136 0.79 -13.24 -8.16
C GLN A 136 -0.17 -14.23 -7.47
N ALA A 137 -1.36 -13.76 -7.12
CA ALA A 137 -2.43 -14.67 -6.73
C ALA A 137 -2.58 -15.69 -7.86
N PRO A 138 -2.70 -17.01 -7.57
CA PRO A 138 -2.89 -17.99 -8.62
C PRO A 138 -4.07 -17.56 -9.47
N GLN A 139 -3.80 -17.30 -10.76
CA GLN A 139 -4.82 -16.91 -11.72
C GLN A 139 -5.88 -18.01 -11.69
N ARG A 140 -7.09 -17.69 -11.23
CA ARG A 140 -8.21 -18.62 -11.36
C ARG A 140 -8.32 -18.95 -12.85
N PRO A 141 -8.34 -20.25 -13.24
CA PRO A 141 -8.52 -20.60 -14.63
C PRO A 141 -9.80 -19.92 -15.12
N ARG A 142 -9.67 -19.15 -16.21
CA ARG A 142 -10.83 -18.63 -16.93
C ARG A 142 -11.69 -19.84 -17.24
N ALA A 143 -12.94 -19.83 -16.79
CA ALA A 143 -13.90 -20.82 -17.24
C ALA A 143 -13.98 -20.70 -18.77
N ASP A 144 -13.47 -21.70 -19.47
CA ASP A 144 -13.80 -21.94 -20.87
C ASP A 144 -15.32 -21.98 -20.94
N SER A 145 -15.90 -20.91 -21.46
CA SER A 145 -17.28 -20.92 -21.91
C SER A 145 -17.26 -21.73 -23.19
N GLY A 146 -17.40 -23.05 -23.01
CA GLY A 146 -17.55 -24.01 -24.07
C GLY A 146 -18.62 -23.52 -25.05
N GLN A 147 -18.17 -23.21 -26.26
CA GLN A 147 -19.00 -23.24 -27.45
C GLN A 147 -19.61 -24.64 -27.54
N HIS A 148 -20.90 -24.75 -27.21
CA HIS A 148 -21.68 -25.91 -27.60
C HIS A 148 -22.43 -25.55 -28.88
N ASP A 149 -21.71 -25.72 -29.99
CA ASP A 149 -22.26 -25.79 -31.33
C ASP A 149 -23.17 -27.04 -31.37
N SER A 150 -24.48 -26.85 -31.53
CA SER A 150 -25.42 -27.95 -31.76
C SER A 150 -25.78 -27.99 -33.24
N PRO A 151 -25.60 -29.14 -33.93
CA PRO A 151 -25.88 -29.24 -35.35
C PRO A 151 -27.37 -29.41 -35.65
N ARG A 152 -27.74 -28.93 -36.85
CA ARG A 152 -29.04 -29.08 -37.52
C ARG A 152 -29.63 -30.49 -37.45
N SER A 153 -30.96 -30.58 -37.54
CA SER A 153 -31.59 -31.49 -38.51
C SER A 153 -32.95 -30.96 -39.00
N PRO A 154 -33.29 -31.18 -40.29
CA PRO A 154 -34.57 -30.80 -40.89
C PRO A 154 -35.58 -31.97 -40.88
N ALA A 155 -36.87 -31.64 -40.80
CA ALA A 155 -38.00 -32.38 -41.38
C ALA A 155 -39.21 -31.45 -41.42
#